data_AF-A0A2N2M165-F1
#
_entry.id   AF-A0A2N2M165-F1
#
_cell.length_a   1.000
_cell.length_b   1.000
_cell.length_c   1.000
_cell.angle_alpha   90.00
_cell.angle_beta   90.00
_cell.angle_gamma   90.00
#
_symmetry.space_group_name_H-M   'P 1'
#
loop_
_entity.id
_entity.type
_entity.pdbx_description
1 polymer ?
#
loop_
_entity_poly.entity_id
_entity_poly.type
_entity_poly.pdbx_seq_one_letter_code
_entity_poly.pdbx_strand_id
1 'polypeptide(L)'
;MERTAFGNTRNNILRLMKFLLLILAGFWVIAGVYGLVNRNNHGITSPIIYVVMGILMLMNAGFLILCSFKLGKRIFGYYLFTLLLLFTNIILSFTDQIGTADLVVLAFTLAPFLLLIIYRQNFVPITKTKS
;
A
#
# COMPACT_ATOMS: atom_id res chain seq x y z
N MET A 1 -22.36 24.33 14.80
CA MET A 1 -21.59 24.41 13.53
C MET A 1 -20.31 23.56 13.51
N GLU A 2 -19.83 22.99 14.63
CA GLU A 2 -18.60 22.16 14.63
C GLU A 2 -18.69 20.78 13.96
N ARG A 3 -19.88 20.20 13.79
CA ARG A 3 -20.04 18.85 13.21
C ARG A 3 -19.62 18.76 11.72
N THR A 4 -19.56 19.87 10.99
CA THR A 4 -19.21 19.87 9.56
C THR A 4 -17.70 19.84 9.31
N ALA A 5 -16.89 20.45 10.20
CA ALA A 5 -15.44 20.53 10.04
C ALA A 5 -14.74 19.16 10.18
N PHE A 6 -15.18 18.35 11.15
CA PHE A 6 -14.63 17.00 11.36
C PHE A 6 -14.98 16.02 10.22
N GLY A 7 -16.18 16.15 9.65
CA GLY A 7 -16.60 15.32 8.51
C GLY A 7 -15.76 15.56 7.25
N ASN A 8 -15.42 16.82 6.98
CA ASN A 8 -14.63 17.20 5.81
C ASN A 8 -13.20 16.66 5.89
N THR A 9 -12.54 16.84 7.04
CA THR A 9 -11.16 16.37 7.28
C THR A 9 -11.02 14.87 7.08
N ARG A 10 -11.94 14.07 7.61
CA ARG A 10 -11.95 12.61 7.44
C ARG A 10 -12.06 12.20 5.97
N ASN A 11 -12.96 12.82 5.24
CA ASN A 11 -13.19 12.48 3.83
C ASN A 11 -11.96 12.84 2.98
N ASN A 12 -11.28 13.96 3.29
CA ASN A 12 -10.05 14.37 2.63
C ASN A 12 -8.90 13.39 2.90
N ILE A 13 -8.71 12.98 4.16
CA ILE A 13 -7.71 11.97 4.56
C ILE A 13 -7.97 10.63 3.86
N LEU A 14 -9.23 10.16 3.82
CA LEU A 14 -9.56 8.91 3.15
C LEU A 14 -9.30 9.00 1.63
N ARG A 15 -9.63 10.12 0.99
CA ARG A 15 -9.33 10.34 -0.44
C ARG A 15 -7.82 10.35 -0.69
N LEU A 16 -7.05 11.02 0.16
CA LEU A 16 -5.60 11.03 0.08
C LEU A 16 -5.01 9.62 0.24
N MET A 17 -5.45 8.85 1.24
CA MET A 17 -5.03 7.45 1.40
C MET A 17 -5.33 6.60 0.17
N LYS A 18 -6.55 6.73 -0.37
CA LYS A 18 -6.94 6.00 -1.59
C LYS A 18 -6.03 6.35 -2.74
N PHE A 19 -5.77 7.63 -2.94
CA PHE A 19 -4.91 8.11 -4.00
C PHE A 19 -3.47 7.60 -3.85
N LEU A 20 -2.88 7.67 -2.65
CA LEU A 20 -1.54 7.16 -2.38
C LEU A 20 -1.44 5.64 -2.59
N LEU A 21 -2.43 4.86 -2.11
CA LEU A 21 -2.46 3.42 -2.32
C LEU A 21 -2.61 3.04 -3.79
N LEU A 22 -3.38 3.82 -4.57
CA LEU A 22 -3.54 3.59 -6.01
C LEU A 22 -2.27 3.93 -6.80
N ILE A 23 -1.58 5.01 -6.44
CA ILE A 23 -0.26 5.33 -7.02
C ILE A 23 0.72 4.18 -6.74
N LEU A 24 0.78 3.73 -5.49
CA LEU A 24 1.68 2.64 -5.11
C LEU A 24 1.32 1.35 -5.85
N ALA A 25 0.02 1.03 -5.97
CA ALA A 25 -0.42 -0.10 -6.78
C ALA A 25 0.00 0.04 -8.25
N GLY A 26 -0.12 1.24 -8.84
CA GLY A 26 0.34 1.51 -10.19
C GLY A 26 1.83 1.24 -10.38
N PHE A 27 2.65 1.64 -9.41
CA PHE A 27 4.09 1.32 -9.41
C PHE A 27 4.33 -0.21 -9.43
N TRP A 28 3.65 -0.95 -8.56
CA TRP A 28 3.76 -2.41 -8.51
C TRP A 28 3.26 -3.10 -9.78
N VAL A 29 2.23 -2.56 -10.44
CA VAL A 29 1.78 -3.06 -11.76
C VAL A 29 2.87 -2.85 -12.80
N ILE A 30 3.43 -1.64 -12.90
CA ILE A 30 4.48 -1.31 -13.87
C ILE A 30 5.70 -2.19 -13.63
N ALA A 31 6.16 -2.31 -12.38
CA ALA A 31 7.30 -3.15 -12.02
C ALA A 31 7.05 -4.64 -12.33
N GLY A 32 5.87 -5.16 -11.97
CA GLY A 32 5.49 -6.55 -12.25
C GLY A 32 5.42 -6.87 -13.74
N VAL A 33 4.79 -5.99 -14.54
CA VAL A 33 4.73 -6.16 -16.00
C VAL A 33 6.13 -6.04 -16.62
N TYR A 34 6.92 -5.05 -16.20
CA TYR A 34 8.28 -4.88 -16.69
C TYR A 34 9.14 -6.11 -16.40
N GLY A 35 9.07 -6.67 -15.18
CA GLY A 35 9.78 -7.88 -14.81
C GLY A 35 9.38 -9.11 -15.65
N LEU A 36 8.09 -9.24 -15.99
CA LEU A 36 7.60 -10.34 -16.84
C LEU A 36 8.03 -10.19 -18.30
N VAL A 37 8.03 -8.97 -18.83
CA VAL A 37 8.40 -8.68 -20.24
C VAL A 37 9.91 -8.75 -20.44
N ASN A 38 10.71 -8.26 -19.48
CA ASN A 38 12.16 -8.14 -19.62
C ASN A 38 12.95 -9.40 -19.19
N ARG A 39 12.27 -10.55 -19.15
CA ARG A 39 12.82 -11.84 -18.67
C ARG A 39 14.04 -12.35 -19.45
N ASN A 40 14.21 -11.94 -20.71
CA ASN A 40 15.26 -12.45 -21.60
C ASN A 40 16.62 -11.73 -21.44
N ASN A 41 16.65 -10.57 -20.76
CA ASN A 41 17.85 -9.73 -20.69
C ASN A 41 18.72 -9.94 -19.44
N HIS A 42 18.25 -10.71 -18.47
CA HIS A 42 18.99 -10.96 -17.22
C HIS A 42 19.66 -12.33 -17.30
N GLY A 43 20.90 -12.35 -17.81
CA GLY A 43 21.62 -13.52 -18.31
C GLY A 43 21.92 -14.68 -17.35
N ILE A 44 21.50 -14.68 -16.07
CA ILE A 44 21.64 -15.82 -15.15
C ILE A 44 20.43 -15.83 -14.17
N THR A 45 20.11 -17.01 -13.64
CA THR A 45 19.12 -17.38 -12.59
C THR A 45 17.66 -17.56 -13.03
N SER A 46 17.34 -18.81 -13.40
CA SER A 46 16.01 -19.44 -13.54
C SER A 46 14.83 -18.56 -13.99
N PRO A 47 14.29 -18.75 -15.22
CA PRO A 47 13.14 -17.98 -15.72
C PRO A 47 11.88 -18.12 -14.84
N ILE A 48 11.80 -19.16 -14.03
CA ILE A 48 10.68 -19.38 -13.09
C ILE A 48 10.66 -18.31 -11.99
N ILE A 49 11.82 -17.89 -11.49
CA ILE A 49 11.91 -16.92 -10.37
C ILE A 49 11.33 -15.57 -10.79
N TYR A 50 11.66 -15.08 -11.99
CA TYR A 50 11.13 -13.83 -12.52
C TYR A 50 9.61 -13.86 -12.74
N VAL A 51 9.08 -15.00 -13.19
CA VAL A 51 7.63 -15.18 -13.33
C VAL A 51 6.95 -15.11 -11.96
N VAL A 52 7.50 -15.82 -10.97
CA VAL A 52 6.97 -15.80 -9.60
C VAL A 52 7.04 -14.39 -9.01
N MET A 53 8.17 -13.69 -9.14
CA MET A 53 8.32 -12.30 -8.68
C MET A 53 7.32 -11.37 -9.36
N GLY A 54 7.16 -11.44 -10.69
CA GLY A 54 6.21 -10.63 -11.43
C GLY A 54 4.76 -10.87 -10.98
N ILE A 55 4.37 -12.13 -10.76
CA ILE A 55 3.05 -12.48 -10.22
C ILE A 55 2.88 -11.91 -8.81
N LEU A 56 3.87 -12.05 -7.94
CA LEU A 56 3.83 -11.50 -6.57
C LEU A 56 3.68 -9.97 -6.57
N MET A 57 4.38 -9.27 -7.47
CA MET A 57 4.25 -7.82 -7.64
C MET A 57 2.84 -7.42 -8.07
N LEU A 58 2.25 -8.14 -9.03
CA LEU A 58 0.86 -7.92 -9.47
C LEU A 58 -0.15 -8.24 -8.36
N MET A 59 0.07 -9.30 -7.60
CA MET A 59 -0.76 -9.62 -6.43
C MET A 59 -0.69 -8.53 -5.37
N ASN A 60 0.50 -7.99 -5.10
CA ASN A 60 0.69 -6.87 -4.17
C ASN A 60 -0.09 -5.63 -4.64
N ALA A 61 -0.01 -5.29 -5.93
CA ALA A 61 -0.83 -4.23 -6.52
C ALA A 61 -2.33 -4.48 -6.33
N GLY A 62 -2.79 -5.71 -6.59
CA GLY A 62 -4.18 -6.11 -6.38
C GLY A 62 -4.64 -5.93 -4.94
N PHE A 63 -3.81 -6.30 -3.96
CA PHE A 63 -4.11 -6.09 -2.54
C PHE A 63 -4.12 -4.61 -2.15
N LEU A 64 -3.21 -3.79 -2.70
CA LEU A 64 -3.23 -2.33 -2.48
C LEU A 64 -4.49 -1.68 -3.04
N ILE A 65 -4.92 -2.08 -4.25
CA ILE A 65 -6.18 -1.63 -4.86
C ILE A 65 -7.36 -2.05 -3.98
N LEU A 66 -7.42 -3.30 -3.55
CA LEU A 66 -8.45 -3.81 -2.64
C LEU A 66 -8.50 -2.99 -1.34
N CYS A 67 -7.34 -2.73 -0.73
CA CYS A 67 -7.22 -1.91 0.46
C CYS A 67 -7.77 -0.50 0.23
N SER A 68 -7.44 0.13 -0.90
CA SER A 68 -7.93 1.48 -1.21
C SER A 68 -9.47 1.55 -1.18
N PHE A 69 -10.17 0.56 -1.72
CA PHE A 69 -11.64 0.54 -1.72
C PHE A 69 -12.23 0.15 -0.36
N LYS A 70 -11.61 -0.80 0.35
CA LYS A 70 -12.17 -1.37 1.59
C LYS A 70 -11.85 -0.55 2.84
N LEU A 71 -10.80 0.29 2.82
CA LEU A 71 -10.38 1.09 3.98
C LEU A 71 -11.47 2.06 4.47
N GLY A 72 -12.37 2.50 3.58
CA GLY A 72 -13.50 3.36 3.95
C GLY A 72 -14.58 2.69 4.82
N LYS A 73 -14.56 1.35 4.94
CA LYS A 73 -15.58 0.60 5.69
C LYS A 73 -15.40 0.65 7.21
N ARG A 74 -14.29 1.20 7.71
CA ARG A 74 -13.95 1.27 9.14
C ARG A 74 -14.02 -0.08 9.86
N ILE A 75 -13.49 -1.13 9.23
CA ILE A 75 -13.38 -2.46 9.83
C ILE A 75 -11.93 -2.66 10.24
N PHE A 76 -11.71 -3.07 11.50
CA PHE A 76 -10.36 -3.25 12.06
C PHE A 76 -9.50 -4.20 11.23
N GLY A 77 -10.09 -5.28 10.70
CA GLY A 77 -9.40 -6.23 9.83
C GLY A 77 -8.79 -5.59 8.59
N TYR A 78 -9.50 -4.69 7.89
CA TYR A 78 -8.94 -4.00 6.72
C TYR A 78 -7.86 -3.01 7.10
N TYR A 79 -8.02 -2.29 8.21
CA TYR A 79 -6.98 -1.41 8.73
C TYR A 79 -5.69 -2.18 9.03
N LEU A 80 -5.78 -3.28 9.77
CA LEU A 80 -4.64 -4.10 10.15
C LEU A 80 -3.99 -4.74 8.91
N PHE A 81 -4.81 -5.26 7.98
CA PHE A 81 -4.31 -5.83 6.73
C PHE A 81 -3.55 -4.81 5.89
N THR A 82 -4.08 -3.60 5.70
CA THR A 82 -3.36 -2.53 4.98
C THR A 82 -2.07 -2.14 5.68
N LEU A 83 -2.09 -2.04 7.02
CA LEU A 83 -0.90 -1.71 7.80
C LEU A 83 0.21 -2.76 7.63
N LEU A 84 -0.15 -4.05 7.74
CA LEU A 84 0.78 -5.16 7.54
C LEU A 84 1.31 -5.21 6.12
N LEU A 85 0.45 -5.01 5.12
CA LEU A 85 0.85 -4.99 3.71
C LEU A 85 1.89 -3.89 3.42
N LEU A 86 1.64 -2.67 3.91
CA LEU A 86 2.58 -1.55 3.77
C LEU A 86 3.87 -1.79 4.55
N PHE A 87 3.78 -2.39 5.74
CA PHE A 87 4.96 -2.75 6.53
C PHE A 87 5.84 -3.78 5.81
N THR A 88 5.24 -4.82 5.23
CA THR A 88 5.95 -5.79 4.40
C THR A 88 6.62 -5.11 3.21
N ASN A 89 5.94 -4.18 2.53
CA ASN A 89 6.52 -3.42 1.42
C ASN A 89 7.72 -2.58 1.86
N ILE A 90 7.67 -1.95 3.04
CA ILE A 90 8.81 -1.20 3.60
C ILE A 90 10.00 -2.13 3.82
N ILE A 91 9.79 -3.30 4.44
CA ILE A 91 10.86 -4.29 4.62
C ILE A 91 11.43 -4.72 3.27
N LEU A 92 10.55 -5.01 2.31
CA LEU A 92 10.96 -5.44 0.96
C LEU A 92 11.84 -4.38 0.28
N SER A 93 11.51 -3.10 0.40
CA SER A 93 12.31 -1.99 -0.13
C SER A 93 13.68 -1.83 0.54
N PHE A 94 13.89 -2.36 1.75
CA PHE A 94 15.23 -2.42 2.34
C PHE A 94 16.02 -3.64 1.88
N THR A 95 15.35 -4.71 1.42
CA THR A 95 15.99 -5.93 0.94
C THR A 95 16.35 -5.89 -0.54
N ASP A 96 15.55 -5.18 -1.36
CA ASP A 96 15.97 -4.76 -2.68
C ASP A 96 17.02 -3.66 -2.45
N GLN A 97 18.22 -3.85 -3.00
CA GLN A 97 19.36 -2.97 -2.75
C GLN A 97 18.96 -1.49 -2.87
N ILE A 98 19.49 -0.61 -2.02
CA ILE A 98 19.07 0.81 -1.98
C ILE A 98 19.46 1.51 -3.29
N GLY A 99 18.56 1.49 -4.27
CA GLY A 99 18.59 2.29 -5.48
C GLY A 99 17.82 3.59 -5.31
N THR A 100 18.08 4.56 -6.19
CA THR A 100 17.32 5.82 -6.20
C THR A 100 15.83 5.62 -6.48
N ALA A 101 15.48 4.61 -7.28
CA ALA A 101 14.10 4.20 -7.51
C ALA A 101 13.43 3.68 -6.22
N ASP A 102 14.15 2.89 -5.42
CA ASP A 102 13.62 2.29 -4.20
C ASP A 102 13.35 3.34 -3.12
N LEU A 103 14.15 4.41 -3.06
CA LEU A 103 13.88 5.54 -2.16
C LEU A 103 12.56 6.23 -2.48
N VAL A 104 12.21 6.35 -3.76
CA VAL A 104 10.93 6.94 -4.18
C VAL A 104 9.78 6.02 -3.75
N VAL A 105 9.87 4.72 -4.03
CA VAL A 105 8.86 3.73 -3.62
C VAL A 105 8.70 3.67 -2.11
N LEU A 106 9.81 3.73 -1.38
CA LEU A 106 9.85 3.75 0.07
C LEU A 106 9.13 5.00 0.60
N ALA A 107 9.39 6.18 0.04
CA ALA A 107 8.68 7.41 0.42
C ALA A 107 7.17 7.31 0.16
N PHE A 108 6.77 6.79 -1.01
CA PHE A 108 5.36 6.57 -1.36
C PHE A 108 4.68 5.46 -0.54
N THR A 109 5.45 4.54 0.04
CA THR A 109 4.93 3.51 0.96
C THR A 109 4.85 4.03 2.39
N LEU A 110 5.85 4.81 2.82
CA LEU A 110 5.94 5.36 4.16
C LEU A 110 4.85 6.43 4.40
N ALA A 111 4.55 7.25 3.41
CA ALA A 111 3.50 8.26 3.50
C ALA A 111 2.12 7.69 3.91
N PRO A 112 1.51 6.73 3.19
CA PRO A 112 0.25 6.11 3.59
C PRO A 112 0.37 5.31 4.89
N PHE A 113 1.54 4.71 5.17
CA PHE A 113 1.79 3.98 6.41
C PHE A 113 1.70 4.90 7.64
N LEU A 114 2.44 6.02 7.62
CA LEU A 114 2.40 7.01 8.69
C LEU A 114 1.02 7.66 8.82
N LEU A 115 0.35 7.93 7.69
CA LEU A 115 -0.99 8.53 7.69
C LEU A 115 -2.02 7.59 8.32
N LEU A 116 -1.90 6.27 8.13
CA LEU A 116 -2.72 5.27 8.82
C LEU A 116 -2.50 5.27 10.34
N ILE A 117 -1.24 5.37 10.78
CA ILE A 117 -0.90 5.38 12.21
C ILE A 117 -1.40 6.65 12.89
N ILE A 118 -1.07 7.82 12.32
CA ILE A 118 -1.43 9.13 12.88
C ILE A 118 -2.95 9.30 12.94
N TYR A 119 -3.66 8.90 11.88
CA TYR A 119 -5.11 9.06 11.78
C TYR A 119 -5.88 7.78 12.07
N ARG A 120 -5.32 6.86 12.88
CA ARG A 120 -5.94 5.55 13.23
C ARG A 120 -7.43 5.67 13.61
N GLN A 121 -7.78 6.70 14.39
CA GLN A 121 -9.15 6.94 14.84
C GLN A 121 -10.17 7.13 13.70
N ASN A 122 -9.72 7.57 12.53
CA ASN A 122 -10.57 7.74 11.34
C ASN A 122 -10.88 6.41 10.66
N PHE A 123 -10.04 5.39 10.85
CA PHE A 123 -10.12 4.10 10.14
C PHE A 123 -10.59 2.96 11.03
N VAL A 124 -10.43 3.05 12.34
CA VAL A 124 -10.88 2.04 13.30
C VAL A 124 -12.18 2.52 13.96
N PRO A 125 -13.19 1.64 14.17
CA PRO A 125 -14.39 2.00 14.89
C PRO A 125 -14.05 2.15 16.38
N ILE A 126 -14.52 3.24 17.00
CA ILE A 126 -14.37 3.45 18.44
C ILE A 126 -15.35 2.50 19.11
N THR A 127 -14.87 1.35 19.59
CA THR A 127 -15.65 0.46 20.45
C THR A 127 -15.88 1.20 21.76
N LYS A 128 -17.09 1.72 21.98
CA LYS A 128 -17.48 2.19 23.31
C LYS A 128 -17.52 0.95 24.21
N THR A 129 -16.54 0.83 25.10
CA THR A 129 -16.63 -0.09 26.24
C THR A 129 -17.88 0.28 27.02
N LYS A 130 -18.88 -0.60 27.05
CA LYS A 130 -19.99 -0.49 28.00
C LYS A 130 -19.35 -0.61 29.39
N SER A 131 -19.27 0.49 30.13
CA SER A 131 -18.98 0.48 31.57
C SER A 131 -20.23 0.03 32.32
#